data_AF-A3QVP5-F1
#
_entry.id   AF-A3QVP5-F1
#
_cell.length_a   1.000
_cell.length_b   1.000
_cell.length_c   1.000
_cell.angle_alpha   90.00
_cell.angle_beta   90.00
_cell.angle_gamma   90.00
#
_symmetry.space_group_name_H-M   'P 1'
#
loop_
_entity.id
_entity.type
_entity.pdbx_description
1 polymer ?
#
loop_
_entity_poly.entity_id
_entity_poly.type
_entity_poly.pdbx_seq_one_letter_code
_entity_poly.pdbx_strand_id
1 'polypeptide(L)'
;MYHIWIKFLAAWIFLKRFNGVHVMQAKAPMYRNEPFLVFWNAPTTQCRLRYKEDLVTTVGETAAMGAAGIVFWGSVQYASTVDSCQKVKKYMNGPLGRYIVNVTTAAKICSRVLCRKNGRCVRKHSDSNAFLHLFPESFRIMVYANATEKKVIVKGKLELENLIYLRENFMCQCYQGWKGLYCEEYSIKDIRKI
;
A
#
# COMPACT_ATOMS: atom_id res chain seq x y z
N MET A 1 35.02 -35.10 -20.98
CA MET A 1 34.87 -33.66 -21.31
C MET A 1 33.38 -33.23 -21.37
N TYR A 2 32.56 -33.52 -20.34
CA TYR A 2 31.10 -33.20 -20.36
C TYR A 2 30.57 -32.47 -19.11
N HIS A 3 31.40 -32.22 -18.10
CA HIS A 3 30.98 -31.60 -16.82
C HIS A 3 31.25 -30.10 -16.70
N ILE A 4 32.05 -29.52 -17.59
CA ILE A 4 32.47 -28.12 -17.50
C ILE A 4 31.33 -27.18 -17.91
N TRP A 5 30.61 -27.52 -18.98
CA TRP A 5 29.48 -26.72 -19.47
C TRP A 5 28.32 -26.64 -18.47
N ILE A 6 28.08 -27.69 -17.69
CA ILE A 6 27.03 -27.71 -16.65
C ILE A 6 27.35 -26.71 -15.53
N LYS A 7 28.63 -26.61 -15.13
CA LYS A 7 29.06 -25.63 -14.12
C LYS A 7 28.91 -24.19 -14.63
N PHE A 8 29.22 -23.94 -15.90
CA PHE A 8 28.99 -22.63 -16.51
C PHE A 8 27.51 -22.28 -16.64
N LEU A 9 26.65 -23.26 -16.98
CA LEU A 9 25.20 -23.05 -17.03
C LEU A 9 24.61 -22.74 -15.65
N ALA A 10 25.02 -23.47 -14.62
CA ALA A 10 24.62 -23.22 -13.24
C ALA A 10 25.08 -21.85 -12.75
N ALA A 11 26.33 -21.46 -13.03
CA ALA A 11 26.86 -20.13 -12.71
C ALA A 11 26.11 -19.01 -13.47
N TRP A 12 25.73 -19.24 -14.72
CA TRP A 12 24.98 -18.27 -15.52
C TRP A 12 23.53 -18.11 -15.03
N ILE A 13 22.89 -19.20 -14.60
CA ILE A 13 21.58 -19.18 -13.93
C ILE A 13 21.68 -18.47 -12.58
N PHE A 14 22.75 -18.70 -11.81
CA PHE A 14 23.00 -18.00 -10.54
C PHE A 14 23.22 -16.50 -10.74
N LEU A 15 24.02 -16.12 -11.74
CA LEU A 15 24.27 -14.71 -12.08
C LEU A 15 23.01 -14.00 -12.58
N LYS A 16 22.13 -14.68 -13.33
CA LYS A 16 20.84 -14.10 -13.73
C LYS A 16 19.84 -13.94 -12.58
N ARG A 17 20.02 -14.65 -11.46
CA ARG A 17 19.15 -14.56 -10.28
C ARG A 17 19.40 -13.29 -9.44
N PHE A 18 20.49 -12.57 -9.68
CA PHE A 18 20.85 -11.33 -8.99
C PHE A 18 20.39 -10.04 -9.69
N ASN A 19 19.67 -10.11 -10.81
CA ASN A 19 18.94 -8.95 -11.32
C ASN A 19 17.61 -8.77 -10.56
N GLY A 20 17.71 -8.59 -9.24
CA GLY A 20 16.64 -8.00 -8.48
C GLY A 20 16.45 -6.57 -8.97
N VAL A 21 15.27 -6.26 -9.51
CA VAL A 21 14.88 -4.87 -9.76
C VAL A 21 14.99 -4.15 -8.41
N HIS A 22 16.01 -3.31 -8.26
CA HIS A 22 16.11 -2.40 -7.13
C HIS A 22 15.01 -1.37 -7.29
N VAL A 23 13.84 -1.67 -6.72
CA VAL A 23 12.81 -0.66 -6.46
C VAL A 23 13.47 0.37 -5.57
N MET A 24 13.47 1.65 -5.95
CA MET A 24 13.95 2.70 -5.05
C MET A 24 12.88 2.92 -3.98
N GLN A 25 13.12 2.46 -2.77
CA GLN A 25 12.22 2.65 -1.64
C GLN A 25 12.28 4.09 -1.16
N ALA A 26 11.14 4.60 -0.67
CA ALA A 26 11.08 5.94 -0.12
C ALA A 26 11.83 5.97 1.23
N LYS A 27 12.59 7.04 1.46
CA LYS A 27 13.20 7.29 2.77
C LYS A 27 12.09 7.49 3.81
N ALA A 28 12.34 7.08 5.05
CA ALA A 28 11.43 7.31 6.16
C ALA A 28 11.04 8.80 6.29
N PRO A 29 9.81 9.11 6.75
CA PRO A 29 9.36 10.50 6.95
C PRO A 29 10.35 11.31 7.80
N MET A 30 10.56 12.57 7.41
CA MET A 30 11.50 13.47 8.09
C MET A 30 11.12 13.71 9.56
N TYR A 31 9.81 13.86 9.83
CA TYR A 31 9.27 13.98 11.18
C TYR A 31 8.69 12.66 11.64
N ARG A 32 9.22 12.13 12.76
CA ARG A 32 8.71 10.90 13.36
C ARG A 32 7.41 11.19 14.12
N ASN A 33 6.48 10.24 14.05
CA ASN A 33 5.23 10.23 14.79
C ASN A 33 4.21 11.34 14.44
N GLU A 34 4.46 12.14 13.40
CA GLU A 34 3.49 13.12 12.91
C GLU A 34 2.61 12.52 11.81
N PRO A 35 1.31 12.85 11.74
CA PRO A 35 0.50 12.53 10.58
C PRO A 35 0.98 13.37 9.39
N PHE A 36 1.29 12.70 8.28
CA PHE A 36 1.65 13.37 7.04
C PHE A 36 0.70 12.93 5.92
N LEU A 37 0.42 13.86 5.01
CA LEU A 37 -0.33 13.62 3.79
C LEU A 37 0.64 13.61 2.61
N VAL A 38 0.47 12.65 1.71
CA VAL A 38 1.23 12.60 0.46
C VAL A 38 0.37 13.16 -0.66
N PHE A 39 0.89 14.16 -1.35
CA PHE A 39 0.26 14.73 -2.54
C PHE A 39 0.77 14.01 -3.77
N TRP A 40 -0.14 13.43 -4.55
CA TRP A 40 0.21 12.65 -5.73
C TRP A 40 -0.61 13.12 -6.92
N ASN A 41 0.03 13.42 -8.05
CA ASN A 41 -0.67 13.82 -9.27
C ASN A 41 -1.29 12.59 -9.90
N ALA A 42 -2.61 12.39 -9.78
CA ALA A 42 -3.28 11.19 -10.24
C ALA A 42 -2.85 10.83 -11.68
N PRO A 43 -2.20 9.66 -11.89
CA PRO A 43 -1.81 9.22 -13.23
C PRO A 43 -3.04 9.20 -14.12
N THR A 44 -2.90 9.65 -15.37
CA THR A 44 -3.82 9.18 -16.41
C THR A 44 -3.27 7.90 -17.03
N THR A 45 -4.10 7.17 -17.78
CA THR A 45 -3.63 6.00 -18.57
C THR A 45 -2.46 6.32 -19.49
N GLN A 46 -2.36 7.58 -19.94
CA GLN A 46 -1.27 8.05 -20.79
C GLN A 46 0.05 8.17 -20.03
N CYS A 47 0.04 8.61 -18.76
CA CYS A 47 1.23 8.64 -17.91
C CYS A 47 1.74 7.22 -17.61
N ARG A 48 0.85 6.27 -17.30
CA ARG A 48 1.26 4.88 -17.10
C ARG A 48 1.96 4.27 -18.32
N LEU A 49 1.45 4.52 -19.53
CA LEU A 49 2.08 4.04 -20.77
C LEU A 49 3.43 4.73 -21.03
N ARG A 50 3.54 6.02 -20.74
CA ARG A 50 4.72 6.83 -21.07
C ARG A 50 5.83 6.75 -20.04
N TYR A 51 5.49 6.68 -18.76
CA TYR A 51 6.40 6.78 -17.62
C TYR A 51 6.43 5.53 -16.73
N LYS A 52 5.71 4.46 -17.10
CA LYS A 52 5.63 3.20 -16.34
C LYS A 52 5.32 3.42 -14.85
N GLU A 53 4.40 4.35 -14.56
CA GLU A 53 3.99 4.63 -13.17
C GLU A 53 3.34 3.40 -12.54
N ASP A 54 3.94 2.93 -11.44
CA ASP A 54 3.48 1.80 -10.66
C ASP A 54 2.76 2.29 -9.39
N LEU A 55 1.55 1.80 -9.18
CA LEU A 55 0.76 2.10 -7.98
C LEU A 55 1.42 1.52 -6.72
N VAL A 56 2.19 0.43 -6.86
CA VAL A 56 2.88 -0.21 -5.74
C VAL A 56 3.98 0.68 -5.18
N THR A 57 4.83 1.23 -6.03
CA THR A 57 5.96 2.07 -5.61
C THR A 57 5.57 3.50 -5.24
N THR A 58 4.27 3.83 -5.31
CA THR A 58 3.74 5.17 -5.04
C THR A 58 2.72 5.12 -3.90
N VAL A 59 1.50 4.70 -4.22
CA VAL A 59 0.40 4.56 -3.27
C VAL A 59 0.69 3.45 -2.26
N GLY A 60 1.22 2.30 -2.73
CA GLY A 60 1.59 1.18 -1.86
C GLY A 60 2.68 1.54 -0.87
N GLU A 61 3.74 2.17 -1.35
CA GLU A 61 4.85 2.67 -0.53
C GLU A 61 4.35 3.67 0.52
N THR A 62 3.51 4.62 0.10
CA THR A 62 2.90 5.61 1.00
C THR A 62 2.09 4.94 2.12
N ALA A 63 1.29 3.92 1.79
CA ALA A 63 0.51 3.18 2.76
C ALA A 63 1.41 2.34 3.70
N ALA A 64 2.44 1.68 3.17
CA ALA A 64 3.38 0.87 3.94
C ALA A 64 4.15 1.71 4.96
N MET A 65 4.48 2.96 4.62
CA MET A 65 5.13 3.91 5.52
C MET A 65 4.18 4.56 6.54
N GLY A 66 2.91 4.16 6.56
CA GLY A 66 1.93 4.61 7.54
C GLY A 66 1.55 6.08 7.39
N ALA A 67 1.48 6.60 6.16
CA ALA A 67 0.91 7.93 5.92
C ALA A 67 -0.51 8.03 6.48
N ALA A 68 -0.91 9.24 6.88
CA ALA A 68 -2.28 9.47 7.35
C ALA A 68 -3.30 9.42 6.20
N GLY A 69 -2.85 9.73 4.98
CA GLY A 69 -3.69 9.72 3.80
C GLY A 69 -2.93 10.17 2.55
N ILE A 70 -3.61 10.08 1.42
CA ILE A 70 -3.11 10.50 0.10
C ILE A 70 -4.10 11.49 -0.47
N VAL A 71 -3.59 12.61 -0.96
CA VAL A 71 -4.35 13.58 -1.73
C VAL A 71 -4.01 13.39 -3.20
N PHE A 72 -4.96 12.87 -3.97
CA PHE A 72 -4.85 12.81 -5.42
C PHE A 72 -5.22 14.16 -6.01
N TRP A 73 -4.24 14.85 -6.60
CA TRP A 73 -4.48 16.09 -7.35
C TRP A 73 -4.46 15.80 -8.85
N GLY A 74 -5.11 16.63 -9.65
CA GLY A 74 -5.04 16.54 -11.11
C GLY A 74 -5.09 17.91 -11.76
N SER A 75 -4.62 17.98 -13.00
CA SER A 75 -4.72 19.19 -13.82
C SER A 75 -6.17 19.44 -14.22
N VAL A 76 -6.56 20.71 -14.37
CA VAL A 76 -7.86 21.11 -14.94
C VAL A 76 -8.09 20.51 -16.33
N GLN A 77 -7.01 20.23 -17.06
CA GLN A 77 -7.05 19.58 -18.37
C GLN A 77 -7.74 18.21 -18.34
N TYR A 78 -7.70 17.50 -17.21
CA TYR A 78 -8.35 16.20 -17.07
C TYR A 78 -9.88 16.27 -17.10
N ALA A 79 -10.44 17.46 -16.82
CA ALA A 79 -11.86 17.75 -16.88
C ALA A 79 -12.25 18.60 -18.12
N SER A 80 -11.33 18.81 -19.05
CA SER A 80 -11.51 19.76 -20.17
C SER A 80 -12.49 19.29 -21.26
N THR A 81 -12.63 17.97 -21.43
CA THR A 81 -13.42 17.37 -22.51
C THR A 81 -14.11 16.09 -22.02
N VAL A 82 -15.19 15.70 -22.70
CA VAL A 82 -15.91 14.46 -22.40
C VAL A 82 -14.99 13.24 -22.47
N ASP A 83 -14.11 13.16 -23.47
CA ASP A 83 -13.13 12.08 -23.60
C ASP A 83 -12.12 12.05 -22.44
N SER A 84 -11.62 13.21 -22.00
CA SER A 84 -10.72 13.31 -20.85
C SER A 84 -11.40 12.83 -19.56
N CYS A 85 -12.64 13.28 -19.32
CA CYS A 85 -13.45 12.82 -18.20
C CYS A 85 -13.70 11.30 -18.24
N GLN A 86 -13.97 10.73 -19.42
CA GLN A 86 -14.17 9.30 -19.59
C GLN A 86 -12.89 8.50 -19.31
N LYS A 87 -11.71 9.00 -19.72
CA LYS A 87 -10.42 8.38 -19.41
C LYS A 87 -10.16 8.35 -17.90
N VAL A 88 -10.40 9.48 -17.21
CA VAL A 88 -10.30 9.55 -15.73
C VAL A 88 -11.28 8.59 -15.07
N LYS A 89 -12.54 8.59 -15.50
CA LYS A 89 -13.57 7.68 -15.01
C LYS A 89 -13.16 6.21 -15.18
N LYS A 90 -12.59 5.84 -16.33
CA LYS A 90 -12.12 4.47 -16.60
C LYS A 90 -10.93 4.10 -15.69
N TYR A 91 -10.01 5.02 -15.46
CA TYR A 91 -8.86 4.80 -14.60
C TYR A 91 -9.27 4.61 -13.13
N MET A 92 -10.10 5.52 -12.62
CA MET A 92 -10.67 5.43 -11.26
C MET A 92 -11.46 4.14 -11.07
N ASN A 93 -12.30 3.76 -12.03
CA ASN A 93 -13.11 2.55 -11.93
C ASN A 93 -12.35 1.25 -12.21
N GLY A 94 -11.13 1.36 -12.73
CA GLY A 94 -10.30 0.22 -13.11
C GLY A 94 -9.15 0.03 -12.11
N PRO A 95 -7.88 0.17 -12.57
CA PRO A 95 -6.72 -0.19 -11.78
C PRO A 95 -6.57 0.67 -10.52
N LEU A 96 -6.77 1.99 -10.60
CA LEU A 96 -6.58 2.87 -9.45
C LEU A 96 -7.58 2.53 -8.34
N GLY A 97 -8.89 2.57 -8.61
CA GLY A 97 -9.90 2.35 -7.56
C GLY A 97 -9.79 0.96 -6.93
N ARG A 98 -9.52 -0.09 -7.72
CA ARG A 98 -9.28 -1.44 -7.18
C ARG A 98 -8.06 -1.46 -6.26
N TYR A 99 -6.99 -0.77 -6.63
CA TYR A 99 -5.78 -0.70 -5.82
C TYR A 99 -5.97 0.15 -4.56
N ILE A 100 -6.71 1.26 -4.63
CA ILE A 100 -7.10 2.04 -3.44
C ILE A 100 -7.85 1.17 -2.44
N VAL A 101 -8.85 0.39 -2.90
CA VAL A 101 -9.59 -0.53 -2.03
C VAL A 101 -8.68 -1.60 -1.45
N ASN A 102 -7.74 -2.12 -2.24
CA ASN A 102 -6.74 -3.07 -1.79
C ASN A 102 -5.93 -2.51 -0.61
N VAL A 103 -5.23 -1.39 -0.79
CA VAL A 103 -4.34 -0.84 0.23
C VAL A 103 -5.07 -0.31 1.45
N THR A 104 -6.21 0.38 1.26
CA THR A 104 -6.97 0.97 2.38
C THR A 104 -7.62 -0.10 3.24
N THR A 105 -8.14 -1.17 2.63
CA THR A 105 -8.71 -2.29 3.39
C THR A 105 -7.63 -3.05 4.13
N ALA A 106 -6.46 -3.28 3.50
CA ALA A 106 -5.32 -3.92 4.15
C ALA A 106 -4.82 -3.11 5.36
N ALA A 107 -4.66 -1.79 5.21
CA ALA A 107 -4.27 -0.90 6.31
C ALA A 107 -5.28 -0.94 7.47
N LYS A 108 -6.59 -0.94 7.16
CA LYS A 108 -7.67 -1.07 8.15
C LYS A 108 -7.64 -2.41 8.87
N ILE A 109 -7.42 -3.51 8.13
CA ILE A 109 -7.27 -4.85 8.72
C ILE A 109 -6.06 -4.88 9.64
N CYS A 110 -4.90 -4.42 9.17
CA CYS A 110 -3.68 -4.38 9.97
C CYS A 110 -3.86 -3.56 11.25
N SER A 111 -4.41 -2.34 11.16
CA SER A 111 -4.74 -1.51 12.32
C SER A 111 -5.63 -2.26 13.32
N ARG A 112 -6.66 -2.96 12.83
CA ARG A 112 -7.57 -3.73 13.68
C ARG A 112 -6.90 -4.90 14.39
N VAL A 113 -6.10 -5.70 13.67
CA VAL A 113 -5.57 -6.98 14.18
C VAL A 113 -4.25 -6.83 14.92
N LEU A 114 -3.41 -5.88 14.52
CA LEU A 114 -2.09 -5.65 15.10
C LEU A 114 -2.10 -4.50 16.10
N CYS A 115 -2.81 -3.41 15.80
CA CYS A 115 -2.79 -2.17 16.59
C CYS A 115 -4.10 -1.90 17.35
N ARG A 116 -4.94 -2.92 17.53
CA ARG A 116 -6.23 -2.86 18.24
C ARG A 116 -7.19 -1.74 17.80
N LYS A 117 -7.07 -1.26 16.56
CA LYS A 117 -7.75 -0.07 15.99
C LYS A 117 -7.33 1.27 16.61
N ASN A 118 -6.31 1.26 17.46
CA ASN A 118 -5.79 2.40 18.21
C ASN A 118 -4.47 2.94 17.65
N GLY A 119 -4.08 2.46 16.47
CA GLY A 119 -2.90 2.91 15.76
C GLY A 119 -2.91 2.49 14.31
N ARG A 120 -1.94 2.99 13.56
CA ARG A 120 -1.69 2.63 12.17
C ARG A 120 -0.48 1.71 12.07
N CYS A 121 -0.48 0.82 11.09
CA CYS A 121 0.67 -0.02 10.79
C CYS A 121 1.70 0.77 10.00
N VAL A 122 2.97 0.62 10.37
CA VAL A 122 4.13 1.22 9.72
C VAL A 122 5.14 0.10 9.45
N ARG A 123 5.74 0.09 8.25
CA ARG A 123 6.79 -0.87 7.88
C ARG A 123 7.96 -0.74 8.85
N LYS A 124 8.45 -1.87 9.38
CA LYS A 124 9.55 -1.88 10.36
C LYS A 124 10.86 -1.39 9.77
N HIS A 125 11.16 -1.83 8.55
CA HIS A 125 12.41 -1.56 7.84
C HIS A 125 12.09 -0.75 6.57
N SER A 126 12.54 0.50 6.51
CA SER A 126 12.21 1.39 5.38
C SER A 126 12.81 0.92 4.06
N ASP A 127 13.84 0.09 4.08
CA ASP A 127 14.52 -0.51 2.94
C ASP A 127 13.94 -1.88 2.51
N SER A 128 13.00 -2.45 3.28
CA SER A 128 12.38 -3.72 2.92
C SER A 128 11.27 -3.57 1.87
N ASN A 129 11.00 -4.64 1.12
CA ASN A 129 9.94 -4.70 0.11
C ASN A 129 8.58 -5.13 0.68
N ALA A 130 8.29 -4.82 1.94
CA ALA A 130 7.01 -5.14 2.53
C ALA A 130 5.95 -4.09 2.19
N PHE A 131 4.78 -4.55 1.74
CA PHE A 131 3.63 -3.70 1.41
C PHE A 131 2.37 -4.12 2.18
N LEU A 132 1.49 -3.14 2.42
CA LEU A 132 0.16 -3.36 3.01
C LEU A 132 -0.87 -3.57 1.91
N HIS A 133 -0.94 -4.81 1.39
CA HIS A 133 -1.95 -5.25 0.44
C HIS A 133 -2.87 -6.30 1.06
N LEU A 134 -4.08 -6.42 0.51
CA LEU A 134 -4.95 -7.57 0.73
C LEU A 134 -4.27 -8.82 0.19
N PHE A 135 -4.31 -9.88 0.99
CA PHE A 135 -3.80 -11.19 0.61
C PHE A 135 -4.73 -11.79 -0.45
N PRO A 136 -4.24 -12.06 -1.68
CA PRO A 136 -5.10 -12.44 -2.80
C PRO A 136 -5.80 -13.79 -2.59
N GLU A 137 -5.18 -14.70 -1.83
CA GLU A 137 -5.75 -16.01 -1.51
C GLU A 137 -6.91 -15.91 -0.50
N SER A 138 -6.84 -14.95 0.43
CA SER A 138 -7.80 -14.86 1.53
C SER A 138 -8.87 -13.77 1.34
N PHE A 139 -8.65 -12.82 0.43
CA PHE A 139 -9.58 -11.71 0.17
C PHE A 139 -9.83 -11.48 -1.32
N ARG A 140 -11.10 -11.18 -1.65
CA ARG A 140 -11.54 -10.83 -3.00
C ARG A 140 -12.28 -9.50 -3.00
N ILE A 141 -11.89 -8.61 -3.91
CA ILE A 141 -12.56 -7.34 -4.16
C ILE A 141 -13.65 -7.58 -5.22
N MET A 142 -14.90 -7.41 -4.84
CA MET A 142 -16.06 -7.50 -5.71
C MET A 142 -16.58 -6.10 -6.00
N VAL A 143 -16.79 -5.81 -7.28
CA VAL A 143 -17.33 -4.52 -7.73
C VAL A 143 -18.69 -4.80 -8.37
N TYR A 144 -19.74 -4.32 -7.74
CA TYR A 144 -21.09 -4.33 -8.27
C TYR A 144 -21.35 -2.95 -8.88
N ALA A 145 -21.78 -2.93 -10.14
CA ALA A 145 -22.09 -1.69 -10.83
C ALA A 145 -23.47 -1.82 -11.46
N ASN A 146 -24.33 -0.86 -11.13
CA ASN A 146 -25.64 -0.61 -11.71
C ASN A 146 -25.61 0.76 -12.42
N ALA A 147 -26.67 1.13 -13.14
CA ALA A 147 -26.70 2.36 -13.93
C ALA A 147 -26.44 3.64 -13.10
N THR A 148 -26.79 3.61 -11.81
CA THR A 148 -26.73 4.76 -10.89
C THR A 148 -25.73 4.59 -9.74
N GLU A 149 -25.35 3.36 -9.39
CA GLU A 149 -24.54 3.09 -8.19
C GLU A 149 -23.37 2.15 -8.50
N LYS A 150 -22.25 2.35 -7.80
CA LYS A 150 -21.12 1.43 -7.79
C LYS A 150 -20.80 1.06 -6.36
N LYS A 151 -21.00 -0.21 -6.02
CA LYS A 151 -20.74 -0.75 -4.70
C LYS A 151 -19.52 -1.65 -4.75
N VAL A 152 -18.51 -1.33 -3.94
CA VAL A 152 -17.33 -2.18 -3.78
C VAL A 152 -17.43 -2.93 -2.46
N ILE A 153 -17.28 -4.25 -2.49
CA ILE A 153 -17.33 -5.13 -1.33
C ILE A 153 -16.07 -5.97 -1.30
N VAL A 154 -15.39 -6.02 -0.15
CA VAL A 154 -14.28 -6.94 0.09
C VAL A 154 -14.82 -8.13 0.89
N LYS A 155 -14.76 -9.33 0.30
CA LYS A 155 -15.08 -10.59 0.98
C LYS A 155 -13.81 -11.34 1.31
N GLY A 156 -13.76 -11.98 2.46
CA GLY A 156 -12.61 -12.76 2.89
C GLY A 156 -12.45 -12.77 4.41
N LYS A 157 -11.46 -13.51 4.87
CA LYS A 157 -11.05 -13.56 6.28
C LYS A 157 -9.53 -13.60 6.37
N LEU A 158 -8.98 -13.11 7.47
CA LEU A 158 -7.54 -13.18 7.70
C LEU A 158 -7.17 -14.61 8.15
N GLU A 159 -6.14 -15.18 7.53
CA GLU A 159 -5.56 -16.48 7.86
C GLU A 159 -4.34 -16.30 8.77
N LEU A 160 -3.85 -17.40 9.35
CA LEU A 160 -2.77 -17.36 10.34
C LEU A 160 -1.45 -16.90 9.70
N GLU A 161 -1.14 -17.39 8.50
CA GLU A 161 0.05 -17.04 7.72
C GLU A 161 0.10 -15.53 7.42
N ASN A 162 -1.06 -14.96 7.05
CA ASN A 162 -1.20 -13.54 6.81
C ASN A 162 -0.94 -12.71 8.07
N LEU A 163 -1.41 -13.17 9.22
CA LEU A 163 -1.16 -12.51 10.51
C LEU A 163 0.32 -12.56 10.88
N ILE A 164 0.99 -13.68 10.63
CA ILE A 164 2.44 -13.84 10.83
C ILE A 164 3.19 -12.82 9.96
N TYR A 165 2.89 -12.75 8.65
CA TYR A 165 3.49 -11.77 7.76
C TYR A 165 3.32 -10.33 8.26
N LEU A 166 2.11 -9.95 8.70
CA LEU A 166 1.87 -8.62 9.24
C LEU A 166 2.71 -8.34 10.47
N ARG A 167 2.78 -9.29 11.41
CA ARG A 167 3.56 -9.15 12.65
C ARG A 167 5.06 -9.08 12.38
N GLU A 168 5.57 -9.80 11.39
CA GLU A 168 7.00 -9.80 11.05
C GLU A 168 7.42 -8.49 10.39
N ASN A 169 6.59 -7.94 9.50
CA ASN A 169 6.99 -6.82 8.63
C ASN A 169 6.51 -5.44 9.09
N PHE A 170 5.49 -5.37 9.95
CA PHE A 170 4.88 -4.11 10.39
C PHE A 170 4.91 -3.95 11.91
N MET A 171 4.98 -2.69 12.34
CA MET A 171 4.84 -2.26 13.73
C MET A 171 3.73 -1.22 13.85
N CYS A 172 3.29 -0.93 15.07
CA CYS A 172 2.26 0.05 15.31
C CYS A 172 2.84 1.44 15.60
N GLN A 173 2.26 2.45 14.97
CA GLN A 173 2.32 3.83 15.44
C GLN A 173 0.96 4.18 16.04
N CYS A 174 0.92 4.34 17.37
CA CYS A 174 -0.32 4.57 18.09
C CYS A 174 -0.87 5.98 17.85
N TYR A 175 -2.20 6.07 17.86
CA TYR A 175 -2.88 7.36 17.85
C TYR A 175 -2.72 8.06 19.20
N GLN A 176 -3.04 9.36 19.22
CA GLN A 176 -2.99 10.17 20.42
C GLN A 176 -3.77 9.51 21.57
N GLY A 177 -3.17 9.51 22.76
CA GLY A 177 -3.72 8.85 23.94
C GLY A 177 -3.45 7.34 24.03
N TRP A 178 -2.89 6.68 23.01
CA TRP A 178 -2.59 5.24 23.06
C TRP A 178 -1.08 4.96 23.08
N LYS A 179 -0.70 3.90 23.80
CA LYS A 179 0.69 3.44 23.99
C LYS A 179 0.75 1.92 24.01
N GLY A 180 1.97 1.40 24.08
CA GLY A 180 2.28 -0.03 24.00
C GLY A 180 2.73 -0.43 22.61
N LEU A 181 3.24 -1.65 22.49
CA LEU A 181 3.76 -2.19 21.23
C LEU A 181 2.64 -2.40 20.19
N TYR A 182 1.42 -2.62 20.67
CA TYR A 182 0.22 -2.94 19.89
C TYR A 182 -0.93 -1.95 20.14
N CYS A 183 -0.62 -0.77 20.71
CA CYS A 183 -1.59 0.27 21.07
C CYS A 183 -2.71 -0.25 22.01
N GLU A 184 -2.31 -1.05 22.98
CA GLU A 184 -3.16 -1.75 23.94
C GLU A 184 -3.42 -0.97 25.22
N GLU A 185 -2.63 0.05 25.50
CA GLU A 185 -2.71 0.85 26.73
C GLU A 185 -3.18 2.28 26.43
N TYR A 186 -4.09 2.79 27.25
CA TYR A 186 -4.52 4.19 27.19
C TYR A 186 -3.70 5.04 28.18
N SER A 187 -3.10 6.13 27.68
CA SER A 187 -2.26 7.05 28.43
C SER A 187 -3.09 8.15 29.09
N ILE A 188 -3.42 7.97 30.37
CA ILE A 188 -4.19 8.91 31.21
C ILE A 188 -3.51 10.29 31.38
N LYS A 189 -2.20 10.42 31.09
CA LYS A 189 -1.46 11.69 31.25
C LYS A 189 -1.99 12.85 30.39
N ASP A 190 -2.78 12.58 29.35
CA ASP A 190 -3.39 13.62 28.49
C ASP A 190 -4.74 14.12 29.03
N ILE A 191 -5.33 13.50 30.05
CA ILE A 191 -6.59 13.97 30.69
C ILE A 191 -6.38 15.27 31.47
N ARG A 192 -5.15 15.54 31.96
CA ARG A 192 -4.85 16.72 32.79
C ARG A 192 -4.45 17.97 32.00
N LYS A 193 -4.63 17.97 30.67
CA LYS A 193 -4.31 19.10 29.78
C LYS A 193 -5.54 19.72 29.09
N ILE A 194 -6.75 19.32 29.48
CA ILE A 194 -8.03 19.91 29.07
C ILE A 194 -8.60 20.68 30.27
#